data_AF-A0A5B8ZR26-F1
#
_entry.id   AF-A0A5B8ZR26-F1
#
_cell.length_a   1.000
_cell.length_b   1.000
_cell.length_c   1.000
_cell.angle_alpha   90.00
_cell.angle_beta   90.00
_cell.angle_gamma   90.00
#
_symmetry.space_group_name_H-M   'P 1'
#
loop_
_entity.id
_entity.type
_entity.pdbx_description
1 polymer ?
#
loop_
_entity_poly.entity_id
_entity_poly.type
_entity_poly.pdbx_seq_one_letter_code
_entity_poly.pdbx_strand_id
1 'polypeptide(L)'
;SPTSAAFSAAAAAAAAPTRRGALSARANCYLRLWLFDHFLSPYPSEADKARLAARAGLSLVQVNNWFINARVRLWKPTVDALHTGGADTGAAAAAAAAAA
;
A
#
# COMPACT_ATOMS: atom_id res chain seq x y z
N SER A 1 11.54 -48.95 -27.08
CA SER A 1 10.17 -48.41 -26.94
C SER A 1 9.91 -48.04 -25.48
N PRO A 2 9.32 -46.86 -25.18
CA PRO A 2 9.24 -46.27 -23.84
C PRO A 2 7.84 -46.36 -23.20
N THR A 3 7.79 -46.38 -21.86
CA THR A 3 6.61 -46.14 -20.98
C THR A 3 7.18 -45.82 -19.59
N SER A 4 6.72 -44.87 -18.78
CA SER A 4 5.66 -43.85 -18.88
C SER A 4 5.85 -42.83 -17.75
N ALA A 5 5.50 -41.57 -18.03
CA ALA A 5 5.08 -40.49 -17.11
C ALA A 5 6.06 -40.01 -16.00
N ALA A 6 7.02 -39.16 -16.38
CA ALA A 6 7.58 -38.16 -15.47
C ALA A 6 6.60 -36.97 -15.34
N PHE A 7 6.29 -36.64 -14.10
CA PHE A 7 5.46 -35.52 -13.63
C PHE A 7 5.91 -34.19 -14.26
N SER A 8 5.25 -33.75 -15.33
CA SER A 8 5.43 -32.39 -15.85
C SER A 8 4.54 -31.43 -15.06
N ALA A 9 5.07 -30.98 -13.92
CA ALA A 9 4.61 -29.77 -13.27
C ALA A 9 4.71 -28.63 -14.29
N ALA A 10 3.56 -28.12 -14.71
CA ALA A 10 3.45 -26.97 -15.58
C ALA A 10 4.33 -25.84 -15.02
N ALA A 11 5.34 -25.51 -15.80
CA ALA A 11 6.37 -24.56 -15.46
C ALA A 11 5.75 -23.20 -15.10
N ALA A 12 5.95 -22.85 -13.83
CA ALA A 12 6.13 -21.51 -13.31
C ALA A 12 6.42 -20.45 -14.39
N ALA A 13 5.37 -19.76 -14.82
CA ALA A 13 5.49 -18.51 -15.55
C ALA A 13 4.98 -17.37 -14.64
N ALA A 14 5.90 -16.46 -14.32
CA ALA A 14 5.69 -15.12 -13.76
C ALA A 14 5.59 -14.94 -12.23
N ALA A 15 6.55 -15.45 -11.47
CA ALA A 15 6.90 -14.82 -10.20
C ALA A 15 8.42 -14.78 -10.01
N ALA A 16 9.08 -13.93 -10.79
CA ALA A 16 10.41 -13.46 -10.42
C ALA A 16 10.33 -12.93 -8.96
N PRO A 17 11.36 -13.13 -8.11
CA PRO A 17 11.36 -12.55 -6.78
C PRO A 17 11.48 -11.03 -6.96
N THR A 18 10.33 -10.35 -6.96
CA THR A 18 10.31 -8.90 -7.10
C THR A 18 11.04 -8.34 -5.88
N ARG A 19 12.21 -7.73 -6.12
CA ARG A 19 12.90 -6.88 -5.15
C ARG A 19 11.84 -6.06 -4.41
N ARG A 20 11.96 -5.92 -3.07
CA ARG A 20 11.09 -5.10 -2.21
C ARG A 20 10.77 -3.78 -2.92
N GLY A 21 9.69 -3.78 -3.67
CA GLY A 21 9.47 -2.84 -4.77
C GLY A 21 8.19 -2.11 -4.45
N ALA A 22 8.26 -0.79 -4.51
CA ALA A 22 7.14 0.08 -4.26
C ALA A 22 5.88 -0.41 -5.00
N LEU A 23 4.72 -0.24 -4.38
CA LEU A 23 3.44 -0.55 -5.02
C LEU A 23 3.30 0.29 -6.30
N SER A 24 2.53 -0.21 -7.27
CA SER A 24 2.25 0.56 -8.48
C SER A 24 1.62 1.92 -8.12
N ALA A 25 1.95 2.98 -8.88
CA ALA A 25 1.43 4.32 -8.61
C ALA A 25 -0.11 4.35 -8.61
N ARG A 26 -0.75 3.55 -9.47
CA ARG A 26 -2.21 3.38 -9.52
C ARG A 26 -2.77 2.74 -8.24
N ALA A 27 -2.14 1.67 -7.76
CA ALA A 27 -2.54 1.04 -6.50
C ALA A 27 -2.38 2.02 -5.33
N ASN A 28 -1.26 2.74 -5.30
CA ASN A 28 -0.98 3.74 -4.27
C ASN A 28 -2.02 4.87 -4.26
N CYS A 29 -2.46 5.34 -5.44
CA CYS A 29 -3.51 6.35 -5.57
C CYS A 29 -4.82 5.91 -4.89
N TYR A 30 -5.29 4.69 -5.12
CA TYR A 30 -6.51 4.18 -4.47
C TYR A 30 -6.39 4.11 -2.94
N LEU A 31 -5.23 3.67 -2.44
CA LEU A 31 -5.00 3.55 -1.00
C LEU A 31 -4.89 4.91 -0.31
N ARG A 32 -4.21 5.89 -0.96
CA ARG A 32 -4.14 7.28 -0.49
C ARG A 32 -5.49 7.96 -0.48
N LEU A 33 -6.29 7.78 -1.53
CA LEU A 33 -7.62 8.35 -1.60
C LEU A 33 -8.46 7.91 -0.42
N TRP A 34 -8.46 6.61 -0.11
CA TRP A 34 -9.18 6.09 1.06
C TRP A 34 -8.64 6.67 2.37
N LEU A 35 -7.31 6.75 2.52
CA LEU A 35 -6.68 7.29 3.73
C LEU A 35 -7.09 8.75 4.00
N PHE A 36 -7.16 9.59 2.96
CA PHE A 36 -7.55 10.98 3.11
C PHE A 36 -9.06 11.16 3.30
N ASP A 37 -9.88 10.32 2.66
CA ASP A 37 -11.33 10.28 2.89
C ASP A 37 -11.66 9.89 4.34
N HIS A 38 -10.86 8.98 4.92
CA HIS A 38 -10.99 8.50 6.31
C HIS A 38 -9.95 9.12 7.25
N PHE A 39 -9.61 10.40 7.06
CA PHE A 39 -8.51 11.05 7.77
C PHE A 39 -8.68 11.07 9.30
N LEU A 40 -9.91 11.18 9.81
CA LEU A 40 -10.17 11.21 11.27
C LEU A 40 -10.00 9.84 11.93
N SER A 41 -10.24 8.74 11.18
CA SER A 41 -10.13 7.37 11.68
C SER A 41 -9.58 6.45 10.58
N PRO A 42 -8.26 6.46 10.33
CA PRO A 42 -7.64 5.75 9.21
C PRO A 42 -7.43 4.25 9.50
N TYR A 43 -8.45 3.58 10.00
CA TYR A 43 -8.44 2.15 10.33
C TYR A 43 -9.47 1.42 9.47
N PRO A 44 -9.07 0.88 8.29
CA PRO A 44 -10.01 0.21 7.41
C PRO A 44 -10.52 -1.09 8.06
N SER A 45 -11.82 -1.35 7.92
CA SER A 45 -12.41 -2.64 8.33
C SER A 45 -11.92 -3.78 7.44
N GLU A 46 -12.16 -5.03 7.83
CA GLU A 46 -11.81 -6.18 6.98
C GLU A 46 -12.47 -6.11 5.59
N ALA A 47 -13.73 -5.67 5.53
CA ALA A 47 -14.46 -5.48 4.28
C ALA A 47 -13.82 -4.39 3.41
N ASP A 48 -13.35 -3.29 4.01
CA ASP A 48 -12.69 -2.21 3.29
C ASP A 48 -11.33 -2.65 2.74
N LYS A 49 -10.56 -3.39 3.54
CA LYS A 49 -9.28 -3.96 3.11
C LYS A 49 -9.46 -4.88 1.90
N ALA A 50 -10.47 -5.74 1.91
CA ALA A 50 -10.78 -6.63 0.78
C ALA A 50 -11.18 -5.84 -0.48
N ARG A 51 -12.00 -4.80 -0.33
CA ARG A 51 -12.39 -3.92 -1.44
C ARG A 51 -11.19 -3.16 -2.03
N LEU A 52 -10.30 -2.66 -1.18
CA LEU A 52 -9.08 -1.95 -1.60
C LEU A 52 -8.10 -2.90 -2.29
N ALA A 53 -7.91 -4.10 -1.74
CA ALA A 53 -7.10 -5.16 -2.35
C ALA A 53 -7.60 -5.51 -3.77
N ALA A 54 -8.90 -5.74 -3.92
CA ALA A 54 -9.52 -6.04 -5.21
C ALA A 54 -9.36 -4.91 -6.23
N ARG A 55 -9.58 -3.65 -5.82
CA ARG A 55 -9.44 -2.48 -6.72
C ARG A 55 -7.99 -2.17 -7.09
N ALA A 56 -7.06 -2.35 -6.16
CA ALA A 56 -5.65 -2.06 -6.35
C ALA A 56 -4.87 -3.23 -6.97
N GLY A 57 -5.47 -4.42 -7.08
CA GLY A 57 -4.78 -5.63 -7.53
C GLY A 57 -3.70 -6.10 -6.56
N LEU A 58 -3.92 -5.94 -5.26
CA LEU A 58 -2.96 -6.25 -4.20
C LEU A 58 -3.48 -7.38 -3.31
N SER A 59 -2.56 -8.03 -2.59
CA SER A 59 -2.94 -8.94 -1.51
C SER A 59 -3.37 -8.16 -0.25
N LEU A 60 -4.23 -8.78 0.58
CA LEU A 60 -4.62 -8.22 1.87
C LEU A 60 -3.41 -7.88 2.77
N VAL A 61 -2.35 -8.70 2.71
CA VAL A 61 -1.11 -8.48 3.46
C VAL A 61 -0.40 -7.21 2.98
N GLN A 62 -0.33 -6.98 1.67
CA GLN A 62 0.26 -5.76 1.11
C GLN A 62 -0.54 -4.51 1.51
N VAL A 63 -1.87 -4.60 1.49
CA VAL A 63 -2.76 -3.51 1.93
C VAL A 63 -2.56 -3.22 3.43
N ASN A 64 -2.54 -4.24 4.27
CA ASN A 64 -2.28 -4.10 5.71
C ASN A 64 -0.93 -3.43 5.99
N ASN A 65 0.14 -3.92 5.36
CA ASN A 65 1.49 -3.37 5.52
C ASN A 65 1.56 -1.92 5.03
N TRP A 66 0.88 -1.61 3.93
CA TRP A 66 0.82 -0.25 3.41
C TRP A 66 0.13 0.68 4.41
N PHE A 67 -1.03 0.31 4.96
CA PHE A 67 -1.75 1.16 5.92
C PHE A 67 -0.98 1.38 7.23
N ILE A 68 -0.28 0.36 7.73
CA ILE A 68 0.59 0.51 8.90
C ILE A 68 1.66 1.57 8.63
N ASN A 69 2.38 1.46 7.50
CA ASN A 69 3.43 2.39 7.16
C ASN A 69 2.89 3.80 6.80
N ALA A 70 1.77 3.86 6.08
CA ALA A 70 1.16 5.11 5.63
C ALA A 70 0.64 5.94 6.81
N ARG A 71 0.08 5.29 7.84
CA ARG A 71 -0.35 5.99 9.06
C ARG A 71 0.82 6.62 9.80
N VAL A 72 1.96 5.93 9.88
CA VAL A 72 3.14 6.45 10.57
C VAL A 72 3.83 7.55 9.77
N ARG A 73 3.88 7.44 8.43
CA ARG A 73 4.66 8.35 7.58
C ARG A 73 3.88 9.52 6.99
N LEU A 74 2.61 9.32 6.68
CA LEU A 74 1.76 10.36 6.10
C LEU A 74 0.84 10.93 7.17
N TRP A 75 0.02 10.09 7.80
CA TRP A 75 -1.03 10.58 8.70
C TRP A 75 -0.48 11.24 9.96
N LYS A 76 0.40 10.56 10.71
CA LYS A 76 0.91 11.06 12.00
C LYS A 76 1.61 12.42 11.87
N PRO A 77 2.57 12.63 10.93
CA PRO A 77 3.18 13.95 10.75
C PRO A 77 2.17 15.04 10.34
N THR A 78 1.18 14.71 9.51
CA THR A 78 0.12 15.67 9.14
C THR A 78 -0.72 16.05 10.35
N VAL A 79 -1.13 15.08 11.16
CA VAL A 79 -1.90 15.32 12.39
C VAL A 79 -1.07 16.09 13.41
N ASP A 80 0.18 15.71 13.64
CA ASP A 80 1.09 16.40 14.57
C ASP A 80 1.32 17.86 14.12
N ALA A 81 1.47 18.11 12.82
CA ALA A 81 1.59 19.46 12.26
C ALA A 81 0.33 20.32 12.46
N LEU A 82 -0.85 19.72 12.34
CA LEU A 82 -2.13 20.40 12.60
C LEU A 82 -2.30 20.74 14.08
N HIS A 83 -1.88 19.86 14.99
CA HIS A 83 -1.96 20.10 16.44
C HIS A 83 -0.91 21.09 16.96
N THR A 84 0.28 21.12 16.36
CA THR A 84 1.41 21.93 16.86
C THR A 84 1.35 23.39 16.40
N GLY A 85 0.48 23.73 15.44
CA GLY A 85 0.17 25.13 15.09
C GLY A 85 1.33 25.91 14.45
N GLY A 86 1.40 25.89 13.12
CA GLY A 86 1.74 27.06 12.31
C GLY A 86 3.05 27.83 12.54
N ALA A 87 4.12 27.23 13.06
CA ALA A 87 5.37 27.96 13.26
C ALA A 87 6.29 27.98 12.01
N ASP A 88 6.59 26.86 11.33
CA ASP A 88 7.72 26.90 10.35
C ASP A 88 7.67 25.93 9.14
N THR A 89 6.62 25.11 8.94
CA THR A 89 6.71 23.95 8.03
C THR A 89 5.90 24.06 6.74
N GLY A 90 6.21 25.05 5.91
CA GLY A 90 5.83 25.06 4.48
C GLY A 90 6.51 23.97 3.64
N ALA A 91 7.59 23.34 4.14
CA ALA A 91 8.41 22.39 3.40
C ALA A 91 8.09 20.89 3.65
N ALA A 92 7.52 20.54 4.81
CA ALA A 92 7.32 19.13 5.19
C ALA A 92 6.12 18.47 4.51
N ALA A 93 5.05 19.24 4.23
CA ALA A 93 3.85 18.74 3.56
C ALA A 93 4.12 18.29 2.11
N ALA A 94 5.06 18.95 1.41
CA ALA A 94 5.44 18.60 0.04
C ALA A 94 6.28 17.30 -0.03
N ALA A 95 7.10 17.00 0.97
CA ALA A 95 7.96 15.82 0.99
C ALA A 95 7.19 14.51 1.26
N ALA A 96 6.11 14.56 2.04
CA ALA A 96 5.26 13.39 2.31
C ALA A 96 4.43 12.95 1.08
N ALA A 97 4.10 13.89 0.17
CA ALA A 97 3.42 13.58 -1.08
C ALA A 97 4.36 12.90 -2.11
N ALA A 98 5.66 13.20 -2.08
CA ALA A 98 6.63 12.73 -3.08
C ALA A 98 7.25 11.35 -2.79
N ALA A 99 7.16 10.83 -1.56
CA ALA A 99 7.93 9.66 -1.11
C ALA A 99 7.17 8.30 -1.12
N ALA A 100 6.01 8.21 -1.79
CA ALA A 100 5.25 6.96 -1.92
C ALA A 100 4.59 6.87 -3.31
#